data_AF-A0A2T6NGJ7-F1
#
_entry.id   AF-A0A2T6NGJ7-F1
#
_cell.length_a   1.000
_cell.length_b   1.000
_cell.length_c   1.000
_cell.angle_alpha   90.00
_cell.angle_beta   90.00
_cell.angle_gamma   90.00
#
_symmetry.space_group_name_H-M   'P 1'
#
loop_
_entity.id
_entity.type
_entity.pdbx_description
1 polymer ?
#
loop_
_entity_poly.entity_id
_entity_poly.type
_entity_poly.pdbx_seq_one_letter_code
_entity_poly.pdbx_strand_id
1 'polypeptide(L)'
;MTLGIRLLIPLLLSMALLTIGQVFARDITVKDYDRASWHPIHTKPYIDNAGDEQCLSCHQEIISRKLLYQSPAGVKASEVLAWYQTLSTYEGEQDTFHRRHLVTPLAKELMDLKCNTCHQGNDLREEATIPPDHSNREKTLRKSVNPEICLMCHGRNPYKLMGLPKPWPESRALFQNDCLLCHANIRTNRHQVDFLKAEAIEAAAKKDPDICYGCHGGRQWYRIAYPYPRHAWKGMSSTTPEWAKDRPTESEPRFRIKNQQAAK
;
A
#
# COMPACT_ATOMS: atom_id res chain seq x y z
N MET A 1 2.21 -63.76 -4.49
CA MET A 1 1.00 -62.92 -4.59
C MET A 1 1.03 -61.78 -3.57
N THR A 2 2.17 -61.09 -3.40
CA THR A 2 2.43 -60.17 -2.28
C THR A 2 3.38 -59.02 -2.67
N LEU A 3 3.22 -58.46 -3.88
CA LEU A 3 4.03 -57.32 -4.33
C LEU A 3 3.22 -56.10 -4.80
N GLY A 4 1.89 -56.12 -4.66
CA GLY A 4 1.01 -55.05 -5.15
C GLY A 4 0.52 -54.03 -4.10
N ILE A 5 0.72 -54.29 -2.81
CA ILE A 5 0.02 -53.55 -1.74
C ILE A 5 0.86 -52.37 -1.17
N ARG A 6 2.19 -52.35 -1.37
CA ARG A 6 3.07 -51.35 -0.74
C ARG A 6 3.21 -50.01 -1.46
N LEU A 7 2.68 -49.88 -2.69
CA LEU A 7 2.76 -48.63 -3.48
C LEU A 7 1.45 -47.83 -3.53
N LEU A 8 0.33 -48.39 -3.05
CA LEU A 8 -0.99 -47.72 -3.08
C LEU A 8 -1.23 -46.83 -1.85
N ILE A 9 -0.59 -47.12 -0.72
CA ILE A 9 -0.80 -46.39 0.55
C ILE A 9 -0.23 -44.96 0.52
N PRO A 10 0.99 -44.66 0.01
CA PRO A 10 1.50 -43.29 -0.01
C PRO A 10 0.81 -42.40 -1.07
N LEU A 11 0.23 -43.00 -2.12
CA LEU A 11 -0.51 -42.30 -3.17
C LEU A 11 -1.92 -41.87 -2.71
N LEU A 12 -2.61 -42.72 -1.93
CA LEU A 12 -3.91 -42.39 -1.34
C LEU A 12 -3.81 -41.34 -0.23
N LEU A 13 -2.72 -41.32 0.55
CA LEU A 13 -2.51 -40.33 1.60
C LEU A 13 -2.21 -38.92 1.03
N SER A 14 -1.51 -38.85 -0.10
CA SER A 14 -1.24 -37.59 -0.81
C SER A 14 -2.48 -37.04 -1.53
N MET A 15 -3.35 -37.89 -2.08
CA MET A 15 -4.66 -37.46 -2.58
C MET A 15 -5.60 -36.99 -1.46
N ALA A 16 -5.59 -37.65 -0.29
CA ALA A 16 -6.42 -37.25 0.85
C ALA A 16 -5.99 -35.88 1.41
N LEU A 17 -4.69 -35.59 1.50
CA LEU A 17 -4.17 -34.29 1.96
C LEU A 17 -4.45 -33.13 0.98
N LEU A 18 -4.55 -33.42 -0.33
CA LEU A 18 -4.97 -32.44 -1.34
C LEU A 18 -6.48 -32.12 -1.29
N THR A 19 -7.30 -33.06 -0.81
CA THR A 19 -8.75 -32.84 -0.68
C THR A 19 -9.12 -32.05 0.58
N ILE A 20 -8.38 -32.17 1.68
CA ILE A 20 -8.70 -31.46 2.94
C ILE A 20 -8.47 -29.94 2.81
N GLY A 21 -7.53 -29.51 1.97
CA GLY A 21 -7.31 -28.09 1.70
C GLY A 21 -8.43 -27.40 0.90
N GLN A 22 -9.31 -28.16 0.23
CA GLN A 22 -10.39 -27.59 -0.60
C GLN A 22 -11.77 -27.54 0.10
N VAL A 23 -11.91 -28.14 1.29
CA VAL A 23 -13.22 -28.28 1.95
C VAL A 23 -13.68 -27.00 2.67
N PHE A 24 -12.84 -25.97 2.83
CA PHE A 24 -13.24 -24.73 3.52
C PHE A 24 -13.56 -23.53 2.62
N ALA A 25 -13.55 -23.69 1.29
CA ALA A 25 -13.75 -22.56 0.36
C ALA A 25 -15.00 -22.66 -0.53
N ARG A 26 -15.90 -23.64 -0.32
CA ARG A 26 -17.01 -23.90 -1.26
C ARG A 26 -18.42 -23.55 -0.82
N ASP A 27 -18.64 -22.99 0.37
CA ASP A 27 -20.02 -22.77 0.85
C ASP A 27 -20.49 -21.31 0.91
N ILE A 28 -19.68 -20.31 0.58
CA ILE A 28 -20.16 -18.91 0.56
C ILE A 28 -20.52 -18.51 -0.86
N THR A 29 -21.77 -18.74 -1.25
CA THR A 29 -22.31 -18.09 -2.45
C THR A 29 -22.50 -16.60 -2.19
N VAL A 30 -22.36 -15.77 -3.23
CA VAL A 30 -22.65 -14.30 -3.21
C VAL A 30 -24.03 -13.96 -2.62
N LYS A 31 -24.95 -14.94 -2.52
CA LYS A 31 -26.30 -14.79 -1.99
C LYS A 31 -26.40 -14.73 -0.47
N ASP A 32 -25.35 -15.02 0.29
CA ASP A 32 -25.35 -14.90 1.76
C ASP A 32 -24.37 -13.83 2.24
N TYR A 33 -24.80 -12.57 2.10
CA TYR A 33 -24.01 -11.38 2.42
C TYR A 33 -23.56 -11.36 3.90
N ASP A 34 -24.44 -11.75 4.83
CA ASP A 34 -24.14 -11.70 6.25
C ASP A 34 -23.08 -12.75 6.60
N ARG A 35 -23.24 -14.00 6.13
CA ARG A 35 -22.23 -15.04 6.34
C ARG A 35 -20.89 -14.67 5.70
N ALA A 36 -20.90 -14.07 4.51
CA ALA A 36 -19.70 -13.59 3.84
C ALA A 36 -19.00 -12.49 4.64
N SER A 37 -19.76 -11.50 5.13
CA SER A 37 -19.23 -10.36 5.89
C SER A 37 -18.51 -10.78 7.17
N TRP A 38 -18.97 -11.87 7.81
CA TRP A 38 -18.36 -12.43 9.02
C TRP A 38 -17.38 -13.59 8.76
N HIS A 39 -17.05 -13.87 7.51
CA HIS A 39 -16.07 -14.91 7.19
C HIS A 39 -14.71 -14.61 7.88
N PRO A 40 -14.02 -15.61 8.45
CA PRO A 40 -12.78 -15.40 9.21
C PRO A 40 -11.68 -14.64 8.46
N ILE A 41 -11.67 -14.68 7.12
CA ILE A 41 -10.70 -13.91 6.31
C ILE A 41 -10.79 -12.40 6.54
N HIS A 42 -11.94 -11.89 7.00
CA HIS A 42 -12.14 -10.46 7.26
C HIS A 42 -11.67 -10.03 8.65
N THR A 43 -11.09 -10.92 9.46
CA THR A 43 -10.64 -10.59 10.82
C THR A 43 -9.20 -11.06 11.05
N LYS A 44 -8.54 -10.44 12.04
CA LYS A 44 -7.21 -10.89 12.48
C LYS A 44 -7.33 -12.21 13.25
N PRO A 45 -6.36 -13.14 13.10
CA PRO A 45 -5.09 -12.98 12.37
C PRO A 45 -5.15 -13.40 10.88
N TYR A 46 -6.28 -13.89 10.38
CA TYR A 46 -6.36 -14.48 9.03
C TYR A 46 -6.10 -13.46 7.92
N ILE A 47 -6.65 -12.25 8.02
CA ILE A 47 -6.44 -11.18 7.03
C ILE A 47 -4.96 -10.81 6.87
N ASP A 48 -4.17 -10.87 7.94
CA ASP A 48 -2.75 -10.47 7.93
C ASP A 48 -1.90 -11.40 7.06
N ASN A 49 -2.37 -12.62 6.83
CA ASN A 49 -1.67 -13.63 6.04
C ASN A 49 -2.40 -13.99 4.73
N ALA A 50 -3.53 -13.34 4.45
CA ALA A 50 -4.29 -13.60 3.24
C ALA A 50 -3.49 -13.19 1.99
N GLY A 51 -3.43 -14.08 1.01
CA GLY A 51 -2.92 -13.77 -0.33
C GLY A 51 -3.96 -13.02 -1.16
N ASP A 52 -3.51 -12.24 -2.15
CA ASP A 52 -4.39 -11.49 -3.03
C ASP A 52 -5.38 -12.41 -3.76
N GLU A 53 -4.96 -13.62 -4.14
CA GLU A 53 -5.82 -14.61 -4.80
C GLU A 53 -7.02 -15.02 -3.92
N GLN A 54 -6.83 -15.09 -2.59
CA GLN A 54 -7.90 -15.41 -1.65
C GLN A 54 -8.89 -14.26 -1.50
N CYS A 55 -8.42 -13.02 -1.58
CA CYS A 55 -9.30 -11.85 -1.59
C CYS A 55 -10.07 -11.77 -2.92
N LEU A 56 -9.35 -11.94 -4.03
CA LEU A 56 -9.88 -11.77 -5.39
C LEU A 56 -10.80 -12.90 -5.83
N SER A 57 -10.78 -14.07 -5.18
CA SER A 57 -11.76 -15.14 -5.47
C SER A 57 -13.20 -14.70 -5.27
N CYS A 58 -13.44 -13.77 -4.32
CA CYS A 58 -14.75 -13.17 -4.06
C CYS A 58 -14.84 -11.72 -4.55
N HIS A 59 -13.73 -10.98 -4.56
CA HIS A 59 -13.68 -9.55 -4.87
C HIS A 59 -13.09 -9.22 -6.25
N GLN A 60 -13.18 -10.15 -7.22
CA GLN A 60 -12.63 -9.97 -8.57
C GLN A 60 -13.14 -8.68 -9.26
N GLU A 61 -14.32 -8.18 -8.88
CA GLU A 61 -14.91 -6.93 -9.39
C GLU A 61 -14.01 -5.72 -9.16
N ILE A 62 -13.20 -5.69 -8.10
CA ILE A 62 -12.38 -4.52 -7.75
C ILE A 62 -11.24 -4.27 -8.75
N ILE A 63 -10.75 -5.34 -9.40
CA ILE A 63 -9.72 -5.25 -10.44
C ILE A 63 -10.27 -5.43 -11.86
N SER A 64 -11.42 -6.08 -12.03
CA SER A 64 -12.02 -6.27 -13.36
C SER A 64 -12.86 -5.08 -13.82
N ARG A 65 -13.51 -4.36 -12.90
CA ARG A 65 -14.33 -3.18 -13.22
C ARG A 65 -13.46 -2.03 -13.71
N LYS A 66 -13.77 -1.53 -14.91
CA LYS A 66 -13.22 -0.30 -15.47
C LYS A 66 -14.20 0.86 -15.35
N LEU A 67 -13.71 2.07 -15.59
CA LEU A 67 -14.58 3.24 -15.73
C LEU A 67 -15.44 3.12 -16.99
N LEU A 68 -16.58 3.81 -16.98
CA LEU A 68 -17.41 3.94 -18.17
C LEU A 68 -16.64 4.74 -19.22
N TYR A 69 -16.77 4.37 -20.49
CA TYR A 69 -16.23 5.13 -21.61
C TYR A 69 -16.78 6.56 -21.64
N GLN A 70 -18.04 6.73 -21.26
CA GLN A 70 -18.74 7.99 -21.23
C GLN A 70 -19.62 8.06 -19.97
N SER A 71 -19.67 9.23 -19.35
CA SER A 71 -20.57 9.47 -18.22
C SER A 71 -22.04 9.49 -18.68
N PRO A 72 -23.02 9.30 -17.77
CA PRO A 72 -24.43 9.49 -18.09
C PRO A 72 -24.77 10.88 -18.66
N ALA A 73 -23.93 11.90 -18.37
CA ALA A 73 -24.06 13.26 -18.89
C ALA A 73 -23.38 13.46 -20.26
N GLY A 74 -22.84 12.41 -20.87
CA GLY A 74 -22.24 12.45 -22.20
C GLY A 74 -20.75 12.82 -22.25
N VAL A 75 -20.08 12.99 -21.12
CA VAL A 75 -18.65 13.35 -21.08
C VAL A 75 -17.78 12.10 -21.23
N LYS A 76 -16.87 12.07 -22.21
CA LYS A 76 -15.99 10.92 -22.43
C LYS A 76 -14.87 10.87 -21.39
N ALA A 77 -14.53 9.68 -20.91
CA ALA A 77 -13.44 9.49 -19.95
C ALA A 77 -12.07 9.93 -20.50
N SER A 78 -11.86 9.84 -21.81
CA SER A 78 -10.62 10.29 -22.49
C SER A 78 -10.48 11.81 -22.57
N GLU A 79 -11.55 12.56 -22.36
CA GLU A 79 -11.59 14.02 -22.48
C GLU A 79 -11.57 14.69 -21.09
N VAL A 80 -11.40 13.91 -20.01
CA VAL A 80 -11.42 14.41 -18.63
C VAL A 80 -10.12 14.06 -17.92
N LEU A 81 -9.48 15.09 -17.38
CA LEU A 81 -8.41 14.97 -16.40
C LEU A 81 -8.89 15.56 -15.07
N ALA A 82 -8.62 14.88 -13.97
CA ALA A 82 -8.76 15.50 -12.67
C ALA A 82 -7.68 16.57 -12.51
N TRP A 83 -8.02 17.68 -11.85
CA TRP A 83 -7.14 18.85 -11.68
C TRP A 83 -5.77 18.54 -11.04
N TYR A 84 -5.63 17.41 -10.34
CA TYR A 84 -4.39 16.95 -9.72
C TYR A 84 -3.56 16.00 -10.60
N GLN A 85 -4.05 15.60 -11.78
CA GLN A 85 -3.34 14.72 -12.71
C GLN A 85 -2.48 15.55 -13.67
N THR A 86 -1.54 16.31 -13.11
CA THR A 86 -0.65 17.21 -13.86
C THR A 86 0.78 16.71 -13.97
N LEU A 87 1.05 15.53 -13.43
CA LEU A 87 2.35 14.88 -13.42
C LEU A 87 2.36 13.68 -14.37
N SER A 88 3.51 13.38 -14.93
CA SER A 88 3.75 12.18 -15.76
C SER A 88 3.32 10.89 -15.07
N THR A 89 3.45 10.81 -13.73
CA THR A 89 3.00 9.66 -12.92
C THR A 89 1.51 9.39 -12.99
N TYR A 90 0.71 10.30 -13.55
CA TYR A 90 -0.73 10.15 -13.75
C TYR A 90 -1.14 10.02 -15.21
N GLU A 91 -0.19 9.93 -16.14
CA GLU A 91 -0.46 9.69 -17.55
C GLU A 91 -1.17 8.35 -17.80
N GLY A 92 -1.88 8.29 -18.93
CA GLY A 92 -2.66 7.14 -19.36
C GLY A 92 -4.15 7.28 -19.07
N GLU A 93 -4.87 6.19 -19.34
CA GLU A 93 -6.32 6.16 -19.21
C GLU A 93 -6.79 6.40 -17.77
N GLN A 94 -8.01 6.91 -17.64
CA GLN A 94 -8.67 6.95 -16.36
C GLN A 94 -8.96 5.53 -15.87
N ASP A 95 -8.61 5.24 -14.62
CA ASP A 95 -8.82 3.91 -14.04
C ASP A 95 -9.36 4.02 -12.60
N THR A 96 -9.94 2.92 -12.10
CA THR A 96 -10.51 2.82 -10.76
C THR A 96 -9.41 2.83 -9.69
N PHE A 97 -9.79 3.13 -8.45
CA PHE A 97 -8.86 3.24 -7.33
C PHE A 97 -7.96 2.01 -7.18
N HIS A 98 -8.54 0.81 -7.03
CA HIS A 98 -7.75 -0.41 -6.85
C HIS A 98 -6.87 -0.70 -8.06
N ARG A 99 -7.40 -0.49 -9.27
CA ARG A 99 -6.63 -0.75 -10.49
C ARG A 99 -5.41 0.15 -10.60
N ARG A 100 -5.53 1.44 -10.26
CA ARG A 100 -4.40 2.39 -10.23
C ARG A 100 -3.30 2.01 -9.24
N HIS A 101 -3.60 1.22 -8.22
CA HIS A 101 -2.64 0.82 -7.19
C HIS A 101 -2.09 -0.60 -7.39
N LEU A 102 -2.80 -1.47 -8.13
CA LEU A 102 -2.45 -2.89 -8.25
C LEU A 102 -2.07 -3.33 -9.66
N VAL A 103 -2.71 -2.79 -10.70
CA VAL A 103 -2.66 -3.42 -12.05
C VAL A 103 -2.21 -2.51 -13.19
N THR A 104 -2.13 -1.20 -12.98
CA THR A 104 -1.55 -0.29 -13.99
C THR A 104 -0.05 -0.55 -14.18
N PRO A 105 0.52 -0.20 -15.35
CA PRO A 105 1.96 -0.40 -15.60
C PRO A 105 2.85 0.22 -14.53
N LEU A 106 2.60 1.49 -14.18
CA LEU A 106 3.37 2.20 -13.15
C LEU A 106 3.24 1.52 -11.77
N ALA A 107 2.04 1.05 -11.41
CA ALA A 107 1.84 0.32 -10.17
C ALA A 107 2.67 -0.97 -10.13
N LYS A 108 2.64 -1.75 -11.20
CA LYS A 108 3.42 -2.99 -11.30
C LYS A 108 4.93 -2.74 -11.33
N GLU A 109 5.36 -1.61 -11.87
CA GLU A 109 6.78 -1.22 -11.93
C GLU A 109 7.31 -0.81 -10.55
N LEU A 110 6.59 0.08 -9.85
CA LEU A 110 7.12 0.78 -8.67
C LEU A 110 6.61 0.22 -7.34
N MET A 111 5.44 -0.41 -7.34
CA MET A 111 4.74 -0.84 -6.13
C MET A 111 4.66 -2.37 -6.06
N ASP A 112 4.52 -2.86 -4.84
CA ASP A 112 4.20 -4.26 -4.51
C ASP A 112 3.05 -4.32 -3.50
N LEU A 113 2.05 -3.45 -3.70
CA LEU A 113 0.87 -3.35 -2.85
C LEU A 113 0.05 -4.65 -2.96
N LYS A 114 -0.43 -5.11 -1.80
CA LYS A 114 -1.32 -6.26 -1.64
C LYS A 114 -2.65 -5.81 -1.06
N CYS A 115 -3.67 -6.64 -1.14
CA CYS A 115 -4.97 -6.38 -0.52
C CYS A 115 -4.80 -6.03 0.97
N ASN A 116 -3.98 -6.81 1.70
CA ASN A 116 -3.74 -6.62 3.12
C ASN A 116 -2.72 -5.51 3.47
N THR A 117 -2.11 -4.85 2.47
CA THR A 117 -1.36 -3.61 2.74
C THR A 117 -2.28 -2.57 3.34
N CYS A 118 -3.47 -2.39 2.75
CA CYS A 118 -4.49 -1.45 3.19
C CYS A 118 -5.54 -2.09 4.10
N HIS A 119 -5.98 -3.31 3.80
CA HIS A 119 -7.03 -3.99 4.55
C HIS A 119 -6.45 -4.77 5.74
N GLN A 120 -6.76 -4.35 6.96
CA GLN A 120 -6.34 -5.01 8.20
C GLN A 120 -7.45 -5.82 8.88
N GLY A 121 -8.59 -5.95 8.19
CA GLY A 121 -9.78 -6.64 8.67
C GLY A 121 -10.55 -5.83 9.72
N ASN A 122 -11.67 -6.41 10.15
CA ASN A 122 -12.55 -5.87 11.16
C ASN A 122 -12.07 -6.32 12.54
N ASP A 123 -12.08 -5.41 13.52
CA ASP A 123 -12.02 -5.76 14.93
C ASP A 123 -13.46 -5.83 15.48
N LEU A 124 -13.90 -7.05 15.82
CA LEU A 124 -15.24 -7.33 16.32
C LEU A 124 -15.50 -6.75 17.71
N ARG A 125 -14.44 -6.49 18.46
CA ARG A 125 -14.47 -5.99 19.84
C ARG A 125 -14.05 -4.52 19.92
N GLU A 126 -13.89 -3.87 18.78
CA GLU A 126 -13.51 -2.47 18.74
C GLU A 126 -14.62 -1.60 19.33
N GLU A 127 -14.34 -0.98 20.48
CA GLU A 127 -15.22 -0.02 21.13
C GLU A 127 -14.68 1.39 20.91
N ALA A 128 -15.41 2.22 20.16
CA ALA A 128 -15.10 3.63 20.01
C ALA A 128 -15.24 4.37 21.34
N THR A 129 -14.34 5.31 21.65
CA THR A 129 -14.63 6.28 22.71
C THR A 129 -15.81 7.16 22.25
N ILE A 130 -16.82 7.34 23.10
CA ILE A 130 -17.97 8.23 22.83
C ILE A 130 -18.03 9.29 23.95
N PRO A 131 -17.90 10.59 23.63
CA PRO A 131 -17.70 11.16 22.30
C PRO A 131 -16.32 10.80 21.72
N PRO A 132 -16.15 10.80 20.39
CA PRO A 132 -14.85 10.53 19.77
C PRO A 132 -13.79 11.53 20.26
N ASP A 133 -12.65 11.02 20.69
CA ASP A 133 -11.44 11.82 20.88
C ASP A 133 -10.41 11.48 19.79
N HIS A 134 -9.41 12.35 19.61
CA HIS A 134 -8.34 12.13 18.61
C HIS A 134 -7.16 11.33 19.17
N SER A 135 -7.27 10.76 20.37
CA SER A 135 -6.15 10.12 21.07
C SER A 135 -5.88 8.69 20.59
N ASN A 136 -6.92 7.94 20.20
CA ASN A 136 -6.79 6.56 19.75
C ASN A 136 -6.99 6.41 18.23
N ARG A 137 -5.89 6.51 17.50
CA ARG A 137 -5.82 6.46 16.03
C ARG A 137 -5.82 5.02 15.46
N GLU A 138 -5.75 4.02 16.33
CA GLU A 138 -5.77 2.60 15.97
C GLU A 138 -7.21 2.07 15.84
N LYS A 139 -8.17 2.76 16.46
CA LYS A 139 -9.60 2.46 16.37
C LYS A 139 -10.17 2.93 15.02
N THR A 140 -10.57 1.96 14.19
CA THR A 140 -11.07 2.18 12.82
C THR A 140 -12.60 2.15 12.70
N LEU A 141 -13.33 1.97 13.80
CA LEU A 141 -14.79 1.89 13.90
C LEU A 141 -15.41 0.82 12.98
N ARG A 142 -14.88 -0.42 13.04
CA ARG A 142 -15.25 -1.54 12.15
C ARG A 142 -14.92 -1.30 10.67
N LYS A 143 -14.13 -0.29 10.33
CA LYS A 143 -13.60 -0.15 8.97
C LYS A 143 -12.47 -1.15 8.80
N SER A 144 -12.48 -1.88 7.70
CA SER A 144 -11.38 -2.81 7.40
C SER A 144 -10.06 -2.11 7.03
N VAL A 145 -10.04 -0.77 6.98
CA VAL A 145 -8.90 0.07 6.56
C VAL A 145 -8.70 1.21 7.55
N ASN A 146 -7.49 1.32 8.10
CA ASN A 146 -7.04 2.54 8.79
C ASN A 146 -6.62 3.59 7.75
N PRO A 147 -7.26 4.78 7.67
CA PRO A 147 -6.94 5.80 6.66
C PRO A 147 -5.50 6.33 6.70
N GLU A 148 -4.74 6.05 7.76
CA GLU A 148 -3.32 6.39 7.82
C GLU A 148 -2.48 5.68 6.77
N ILE A 149 -2.90 4.51 6.30
CA ILE A 149 -2.23 3.83 5.18
C ILE A 149 -2.26 4.70 3.92
N CYS A 150 -3.36 5.42 3.69
CA CYS A 150 -3.49 6.34 2.58
C CYS A 150 -2.63 7.58 2.78
N LEU A 151 -2.50 8.05 4.04
CA LEU A 151 -1.68 9.20 4.39
C LEU A 151 -0.21 8.98 4.04
N MET A 152 0.29 7.74 4.12
CA MET A 152 1.65 7.40 3.70
C MET A 152 1.93 7.85 2.26
N CYS A 153 1.01 7.62 1.32
CA CYS A 153 1.22 7.94 -0.10
C CYS A 153 0.58 9.26 -0.55
N HIS A 154 -0.47 9.72 0.14
CA HIS A 154 -1.25 10.90 -0.24
C HIS A 154 -1.10 12.08 0.76
N GLY A 155 -0.08 12.01 1.61
CA GLY A 155 0.31 13.09 2.50
C GLY A 155 0.87 14.30 1.76
N ARG A 156 0.83 15.45 2.43
CA ARG A 156 1.46 16.67 1.93
C ARG A 156 2.97 16.53 1.85
N ASN A 157 3.58 17.10 0.80
CA ASN A 157 5.02 17.25 0.71
C ASN A 157 5.60 18.00 1.93
N PRO A 158 6.51 17.40 2.72
CA PRO A 158 7.02 18.02 3.94
C PRO A 158 8.15 19.03 3.64
N TYR A 159 7.92 19.97 2.71
CA TYR A 159 8.94 20.88 2.17
C TYR A 159 9.75 21.63 3.23
N LYS A 160 9.11 22.08 4.33
CA LYS A 160 9.78 22.73 5.46
C LYS A 160 10.79 21.82 6.17
N LEU A 161 10.47 20.54 6.32
CA LEU A 161 11.36 19.56 6.95
C LEU A 161 12.54 19.20 6.05
N MET A 162 12.37 19.37 4.74
CA MET A 162 13.43 19.19 3.75
C MET A 162 14.30 20.46 3.60
N GLY A 163 13.96 21.56 4.28
CA GLY A 163 14.68 22.82 4.17
C GLY A 163 14.40 23.59 2.87
N LEU A 164 13.32 23.26 2.16
CA LEU A 164 12.95 23.96 0.94
C LEU A 164 12.35 25.35 1.26
N PRO A 165 12.65 26.40 0.46
CA PRO A 165 12.18 27.75 0.71
C PRO A 165 10.66 27.92 0.54
N LYS A 166 10.04 27.10 -0.33
CA LYS A 166 8.62 27.13 -0.69
C LYS A 166 8.13 25.72 -1.04
N PRO A 167 6.80 25.48 -1.12
CA PRO A 167 6.25 24.22 -1.63
C PRO A 167 6.89 23.80 -2.95
N TRP A 168 7.03 22.49 -3.20
CA TRP A 168 7.73 21.98 -4.38
C TRP A 168 7.26 22.58 -5.72
N PRO A 169 5.96 22.76 -6.00
CA PRO A 169 5.51 23.40 -7.25
C PRO A 169 6.08 24.81 -7.47
N GLU A 170 6.38 25.53 -6.39
CA GLU A 170 6.90 26.90 -6.43
C GLU A 170 8.43 26.96 -6.37
N SER A 171 9.09 25.92 -5.86
CA SER A 171 10.55 25.90 -5.64
C SER A 171 11.31 24.95 -6.56
N ARG A 172 10.64 24.00 -7.24
CA ARG A 172 11.29 22.96 -8.06
C ARG A 172 12.29 23.50 -9.09
N ALA A 173 12.01 24.66 -9.70
CA ALA A 173 12.91 25.28 -10.66
C ALA A 173 14.28 25.66 -10.06
N LEU A 174 14.32 26.06 -8.79
CA LEU A 174 15.57 26.38 -8.07
C LEU A 174 16.45 25.14 -7.88
N PHE A 175 15.85 23.95 -7.94
CA PHE A 175 16.51 22.65 -7.78
C PHE A 175 16.52 21.87 -9.09
N GLN A 176 16.42 22.55 -10.24
CA GLN A 176 16.44 21.92 -11.58
C GLN A 176 15.37 20.85 -11.79
N ASN A 177 14.27 20.95 -11.04
CA ASN A 177 13.23 19.94 -10.94
C ASN A 177 13.77 18.56 -10.55
N ASP A 178 14.86 18.45 -9.79
CA ASP A 178 15.49 17.16 -9.47
C ASP A 178 15.57 16.91 -7.96
N CYS A 179 14.79 15.94 -7.48
CA CYS A 179 14.83 15.50 -6.09
C CYS A 179 16.14 14.79 -5.72
N LEU A 180 16.81 14.18 -6.71
CA LEU A 180 18.05 13.42 -6.50
C LEU A 180 19.26 14.32 -6.27
N LEU A 181 19.20 15.60 -6.62
CA LEU A 181 20.23 16.59 -6.27
C LEU A 181 20.62 16.51 -4.78
N CYS A 182 19.62 16.35 -3.92
CA CYS A 182 19.81 16.08 -2.51
C CYS A 182 19.75 14.58 -2.22
N HIS A 183 18.68 13.89 -2.60
CA HIS A 183 18.41 12.53 -2.11
C HIS A 183 19.44 11.48 -2.55
N ALA A 184 20.17 11.68 -3.65
CA ALA A 184 21.27 10.78 -4.01
C ALA A 184 22.45 10.85 -3.02
N ASN A 185 22.59 11.95 -2.29
CA ASN A 185 23.72 12.23 -1.39
C ASN A 185 23.33 12.19 0.09
N ILE A 186 22.09 12.60 0.40
CA ILE A 186 21.54 12.61 1.76
C ILE A 186 20.35 11.65 1.82
N ARG A 187 20.36 10.74 2.80
CA ARG A 187 19.35 9.66 2.95
C ARG A 187 19.35 8.68 1.77
N THR A 188 20.50 8.05 1.53
CA THR A 188 20.77 7.14 0.41
C THR A 188 19.99 5.82 0.44
N ASN A 189 19.56 5.38 1.63
CA ASN A 189 18.78 4.16 1.81
C ASN A 189 17.30 4.54 1.96
N ARG A 190 16.51 4.32 0.91
CA ARG A 190 15.08 4.70 0.83
C ARG A 190 14.21 3.49 0.53
N HIS A 191 12.90 3.69 0.73
CA HIS A 191 11.85 2.75 0.32
C HIS A 191 12.07 1.30 0.83
N GLN A 192 12.66 1.15 2.02
CA GLN A 192 12.97 -0.15 2.62
C GLN A 192 11.73 -0.75 3.30
N VAL A 193 10.70 -0.96 2.49
CA VAL A 193 9.42 -1.53 2.87
C VAL A 193 9.04 -2.61 1.87
N ASP A 194 8.25 -3.59 2.29
CA ASP A 194 7.86 -4.74 1.48
C ASP A 194 6.79 -4.46 0.43
N PHE A 195 6.17 -3.28 0.45
CA PHE A 195 5.10 -2.87 -0.47
C PHE A 195 5.56 -1.88 -1.56
N LEU A 196 6.86 -1.57 -1.63
CA LEU A 196 7.48 -0.71 -2.65
C LEU A 196 8.72 -1.38 -3.23
N LYS A 197 8.95 -1.16 -4.53
CA LYS A 197 10.12 -1.69 -5.25
C LYS A 197 11.21 -0.63 -5.28
N ALA A 198 12.02 -0.58 -4.21
CA ALA A 198 13.03 0.46 -4.02
C ALA A 198 13.93 0.68 -5.25
N GLU A 199 14.53 -0.37 -5.79
CA GLU A 199 15.44 -0.27 -6.95
C GLU A 199 14.74 0.26 -8.20
N ALA A 200 13.51 -0.18 -8.46
CA ALA A 200 12.72 0.28 -9.60
C ALA A 200 12.35 1.76 -9.46
N ILE A 201 11.97 2.20 -8.25
CA ILE A 201 11.71 3.62 -7.95
C ILE A 201 12.96 4.47 -8.21
N GLU A 202 14.12 4.04 -7.71
CA GLU A 202 15.37 4.79 -7.91
C GLU A 202 15.80 4.82 -9.39
N ALA A 203 15.52 3.77 -10.15
CA ALA A 203 15.79 3.72 -11.58
C ALA A 203 14.85 4.63 -12.38
N ALA A 204 13.55 4.65 -12.03
CA ALA A 204 12.55 5.49 -12.67
C ALA A 204 12.77 6.98 -12.34
N ALA A 205 13.06 7.31 -11.08
CA ALA A 205 13.29 8.67 -10.62
C ALA A 205 14.48 9.38 -11.29
N LYS A 206 15.49 8.62 -11.75
CA LYS A 206 16.61 9.17 -12.53
C LYS A 206 16.20 9.66 -13.92
N LYS A 207 15.11 9.11 -14.47
CA LYS A 207 14.59 9.46 -15.80
C LYS A 207 13.53 10.53 -15.71
N ASP A 208 12.77 10.51 -14.62
CA ASP A 208 11.62 11.38 -14.43
C ASP A 208 11.50 11.81 -12.96
N PRO A 209 11.75 13.09 -12.64
CA PRO A 209 11.67 13.58 -11.27
C PRO A 209 10.25 13.63 -10.71
N ASP A 210 9.22 13.61 -11.57
CA ASP A 210 7.83 13.56 -11.11
C ASP A 210 7.50 12.24 -10.42
N ILE A 211 8.31 11.17 -10.61
CA ILE A 211 8.21 9.93 -9.84
C ILE A 211 8.31 10.21 -8.33
N CYS A 212 9.27 11.06 -7.93
CA CYS A 212 9.45 11.43 -6.53
C CYS A 212 8.28 12.29 -6.05
N TYR A 213 7.97 13.36 -6.80
CA TYR A 213 6.95 14.30 -6.38
C TYR A 213 5.55 13.69 -6.36
N GLY A 214 5.21 12.86 -7.36
CA GLY A 214 3.95 12.14 -7.47
C GLY A 214 3.60 11.36 -6.21
N CYS A 215 4.57 10.63 -5.65
CA CYS A 215 4.42 9.88 -4.41
C CYS A 215 4.56 10.74 -3.14
N HIS A 216 5.32 11.85 -3.18
CA HIS A 216 5.60 12.70 -2.02
C HIS A 216 4.86 14.04 -2.00
N GLY A 217 3.64 14.09 -2.55
CA GLY A 217 2.74 15.25 -2.44
C GLY A 217 2.12 15.73 -3.75
N GLY A 218 2.47 15.13 -4.87
CA GLY A 218 1.91 15.39 -6.19
C GLY A 218 0.41 15.09 -6.27
N ARG A 219 -0.05 14.10 -5.50
CA ARG A 219 -1.46 13.86 -5.25
C ARG A 219 -1.77 13.85 -3.76
N GLN A 220 -1.71 15.04 -3.20
CA GLN A 220 -2.04 15.29 -1.81
C GLN A 220 -3.56 15.22 -1.60
N TRP A 221 -4.03 14.19 -0.89
CA TRP A 221 -5.39 14.15 -0.35
C TRP A 221 -5.47 14.72 1.06
N TYR A 222 -4.38 14.59 1.83
CA TYR A 222 -4.32 15.00 3.22
C TYR A 222 -3.61 16.34 3.36
N ARG A 223 -4.12 17.21 4.24
CA ARG A 223 -3.48 18.53 4.53
C ARG A 223 -2.17 18.41 5.31
N ILE A 224 -1.90 17.23 5.86
CA ILE A 224 -0.76 16.92 6.72
C ILE A 224 0.22 15.99 5.99
N ALA A 225 1.48 16.04 6.39
CA ALA A 225 2.49 15.08 5.93
C ALA A 225 2.43 13.81 6.78
N TYR A 226 2.70 12.66 6.19
CA TYR A 226 2.92 11.44 6.97
C TYR A 226 4.25 11.56 7.74
N PRO A 227 4.26 11.28 9.06
CA PRO A 227 5.48 11.34 9.86
C PRO A 227 6.33 10.08 9.66
N TYR A 228 6.93 9.95 8.47
CA TYR A 228 7.77 8.79 8.15
C TYR A 228 8.83 8.50 9.22
N PRO A 229 9.08 7.21 9.53
CA PRO A 229 10.05 6.82 10.53
C PRO A 229 11.44 7.38 10.23
N ARG A 230 12.11 7.87 11.27
CA ARG A 230 13.45 8.42 11.24
C ARG A 230 14.48 7.33 11.53
N HIS A 231 14.69 6.46 10.56
CA HIS A 231 15.75 5.45 10.58
C HIS A 231 17.12 6.13 10.74
N ALA A 232 18.06 5.45 11.40
CA ALA A 232 19.43 5.94 11.53
C ALA A 232 20.13 6.03 10.16
N TRP A 233 20.95 7.05 9.96
CA TRP A 233 21.81 7.18 8.77
C TRP A 233 23.22 7.64 9.15
N LYS A 234 24.18 7.40 8.26
CA LYS A 234 25.58 7.80 8.46
C LYS A 234 25.69 9.32 8.62
N GLY A 235 26.30 9.77 9.72
CA GLY A 235 26.44 11.20 10.03
C GLY A 235 25.19 11.84 10.64
N MET A 236 24.20 11.04 11.06
CA MET A 236 23.07 11.54 11.84
C MET A 236 23.54 12.10 13.18
N SER A 237 23.11 13.32 13.51
CA SER A 237 23.36 13.93 14.83
C SER A 237 22.78 13.06 15.96
N SER A 238 23.52 12.98 17.07
CA SER A 238 23.07 12.35 18.31
C SER A 238 21.90 13.10 18.96
N THR A 239 21.79 14.41 18.69
CA THR A 239 20.67 15.23 19.17
C THR A 239 19.46 15.08 18.24
N THR A 240 18.35 14.57 18.77
CA THR A 240 17.07 14.50 18.05
C THR A 240 16.41 15.88 18.01
N PRO A 241 16.14 16.45 16.82
CA PRO A 241 15.42 17.72 16.69
C PRO A 241 14.00 17.66 17.28
N GLU A 242 13.49 18.79 17.75
CA GLU A 242 12.15 18.88 18.37
C GLU A 242 11.04 18.25 17.52
N TRP A 243 11.00 18.56 16.22
CA TRP A 243 10.00 18.05 15.29
C TRP A 243 10.05 16.53 15.07
N ALA A 244 11.13 15.87 15.51
CA ALA A 244 11.39 14.45 15.32
C ALA A 244 11.27 13.62 16.60
N LYS A 245 11.00 14.23 17.77
CA LYS A 245 10.96 13.52 19.05
C LYS A 245 9.95 12.38 19.08
N ASP A 246 8.77 12.60 18.51
CA ASP A 246 7.67 11.61 18.51
C ASP A 246 7.66 10.73 17.25
N ARG A 247 8.74 10.75 16.45
CA ARG A 247 8.80 9.93 15.23
C ARG A 247 9.29 8.53 15.53
N PRO A 248 8.64 7.49 14.98
CA PRO A 248 9.18 6.14 15.03
C PRO A 248 10.58 6.09 14.42
N THR A 249 11.44 5.19 14.91
CA THR A 249 12.79 4.96 14.35
C THR A 249 12.84 3.80 13.36
N GLU A 250 11.74 3.04 13.27
CA GLU A 250 11.59 1.88 12.39
C GLU A 250 10.22 1.88 11.73
N SER A 251 10.12 1.30 10.54
CA SER A 251 8.83 0.99 9.90
C SER A 251 8.00 0.01 10.74
N GLU A 252 6.68 0.00 10.55
CA GLU A 252 5.79 -1.00 11.16
C GLU A 252 6.30 -2.42 10.87
N PRO A 253 6.30 -3.35 11.85
CA PRO A 253 6.82 -4.71 11.67
C PRO A 253 6.30 -5.43 10.43
N ARG A 254 5.02 -5.26 10.10
CA ARG A 254 4.38 -5.88 8.92
C ARG A 254 4.91 -5.38 7.58
N PHE A 255 5.60 -4.25 7.54
CA PHE A 255 6.17 -3.67 6.33
C PHE A 255 7.69 -3.81 6.24
N ARG A 256 8.33 -4.43 7.22
CA ARG A 256 9.79 -4.59 7.23
C ARG A 256 10.19 -5.69 6.27
N ILE A 257 11.19 -5.40 5.44
CA ILE A 257 11.83 -6.40 4.60
C ILE A 257 12.62 -7.36 5.50
N LYS A 258 12.31 -8.66 5.45
CA LYS A 258 12.86 -9.70 6.36
C LYS A 258 14.40 -9.80 6.38
N ASN A 259 15.10 -9.24 5.38
CA ASN A 259 16.55 -9.35 5.24
C ASN A 259 17.38 -8.21 5.89
N GLN A 260 16.77 -7.26 6.59
CA GLN A 260 17.53 -6.17 7.25
C GLN A 260 18.07 -6.50 8.65
N GLN A 261 17.89 -7.72 9.17
CA GLN A 261 18.52 -8.13 10.42
C GLN A 261 20.06 -8.28 10.34
N ALA A 262 20.64 -8.21 9.14
CA ALA A 262 22.06 -8.48 8.90
C ALA A 262 22.96 -7.23 8.73
N ALA A 263 22.44 -6.01 8.92
CA ALA A 263 23.25 -4.79 8.89
C ALA A 263 23.13 -4.04 10.22
N LYS A 264 23.65 -4.66 11.29
CA LYS A 264 24.09 -3.96 12.49
C LYS A 264 25.57 -3.67 12.38
#